data_AF-A0A8C6DQ97-F1
#
_entry.id   AF-A0A8C6DQ97-F1
#
_cell.length_a   1.000
_cell.length_b   1.000
_cell.length_c   1.000
_cell.angle_alpha   90.00
_cell.angle_beta   90.00
_cell.angle_gamma   90.00
#
_symmetry.space_group_name_H-M   'P 1'
#
loop_
_entity.id
_entity.type
_entity.pdbx_description
1 polymer ?
#
loop_
_entity_poly.entity_id
_entity_poly.type
_entity_poly.pdbx_seq_one_letter_code
_entity_poly.pdbx_strand_id
1 'polypeptide(L)'
;MLRKLWRRKLFSYPTKYYFLFLAFSVVTFTVLRIHQKTEFVNFGHLELFEENPSSNINCTKILQGDVDEIQKVKLESLTVKFKKRTRWTNYDYINMTGDCASFIKKRKYITEPLSKEEAEFPIAYSIVVHHKIEMLDRLLRAVYMPQNFYCIHVDTKSEDSFLAAAVGIASCFSNVFVASQLESVVYASWSRVQADLNCMQDLYRMNAGWKYLINLCGMDFPIKTNLEIVRKLKLLMGENNLETERMPSHKKERWKKHYEVVNGKLTNTGTDKIHPPLETPLFSGSAYFVVSREYVEYVLQNQNIQKFMEWAKDTYSPDEYLWATIQRIPEVPGSLSLSHKYDTSDMQAIARFVKWQYFEGDVSKGAPYPPCSGVHVRSVCVFGAGDLNWLLHVHHLFANKFDTDIDLFAIQCLDEHLRHKALETLKP
;
A
#
# COMPACT_ATOMS: atom_id res chain seq x y z
N MET A 1 -56.22 -22.47 -63.81
CA MET A 1 -55.48 -21.36 -64.46
C MET A 1 -54.71 -20.58 -63.40
N LEU A 2 -53.51 -21.08 -63.10
CA LEU A 2 -52.53 -20.53 -62.19
C LEU A 2 -51.75 -19.36 -62.86
N ARG A 3 -51.19 -18.49 -62.01
CA ARG A 3 -50.04 -17.61 -62.29
C ARG A 3 -50.25 -16.53 -63.36
N LYS A 4 -50.87 -15.39 -63.00
CA LYS A 4 -50.54 -14.09 -63.64
C LYS A 4 -51.06 -12.83 -62.93
N LEU A 5 -51.15 -12.79 -61.61
CA LEU A 5 -51.50 -11.55 -60.89
C LEU A 5 -50.60 -11.24 -59.67
N TRP A 6 -49.41 -11.84 -59.62
CA TRP A 6 -48.38 -11.54 -58.63
C TRP A 6 -47.06 -11.27 -59.36
N ARG A 7 -46.88 -10.05 -59.86
CA ARG A 7 -45.58 -9.41 -60.09
C ARG A 7 -45.83 -8.00 -60.61
N ARG A 8 -45.11 -7.04 -60.04
CA ARG A 8 -45.10 -5.59 -60.32
C ARG A 8 -46.12 -4.75 -59.54
N LYS A 9 -45.94 -4.71 -58.22
CA LYS A 9 -46.16 -3.48 -57.43
C LYS A 9 -45.44 -3.53 -56.07
N LEU A 10 -44.19 -3.95 -56.10
CA LEU A 10 -43.22 -3.79 -55.02
C LEU A 10 -41.89 -3.58 -55.75
N PHE A 11 -41.10 -2.59 -55.34
CA PHE A 11 -39.95 -1.99 -56.05
C PHE A 11 -40.28 -0.84 -57.00
N SER A 12 -40.63 0.29 -56.40
CA SER A 12 -40.17 1.60 -56.88
C SER A 12 -39.87 2.49 -55.68
N TYR A 13 -39.02 2.01 -54.78
CA TYR A 13 -38.25 2.91 -53.92
C TYR A 13 -37.00 3.31 -54.71
N PRO A 14 -36.70 4.61 -54.89
CA PRO A 14 -35.60 5.03 -55.73
C PRO A 14 -34.30 4.46 -55.15
N THR A 15 -33.57 3.69 -55.96
CA THR A 15 -32.24 3.12 -55.66
C THR A 15 -31.26 4.17 -55.11
N LYS A 16 -31.50 5.46 -55.39
CA LYS A 16 -30.77 6.62 -54.83
C LYS A 16 -30.83 6.71 -53.31
N TYR A 17 -31.95 6.40 -52.66
CA TYR A 17 -32.07 6.52 -51.20
C TYR A 17 -31.36 5.38 -50.45
N TYR A 18 -31.32 4.18 -51.05
CA TYR A 18 -30.57 3.06 -50.50
C TYR A 18 -29.06 3.33 -50.48
N PHE A 19 -28.54 3.94 -51.55
CA PHE A 19 -27.13 4.35 -51.63
C PHE A 19 -26.77 5.44 -50.61
N LEU A 20 -27.65 6.42 -50.42
CA LEU A 20 -27.46 7.47 -49.42
C LEU A 20 -27.45 6.91 -47.99
N PHE A 21 -28.37 6.00 -47.67
CA PHE A 21 -28.43 5.37 -46.35
C PHE A 21 -27.21 4.49 -46.08
N LEU A 22 -26.74 3.75 -47.08
CA LEU A 22 -25.55 2.92 -46.98
C LEU A 22 -24.26 3.74 -46.89
N ALA A 23 -24.18 4.87 -47.60
CA ALA A 23 -23.08 5.82 -47.46
C ALA A 23 -23.09 6.47 -46.06
N PHE A 24 -24.25 6.88 -45.55
CA PHE A 24 -24.37 7.45 -44.21
C PHE A 24 -24.03 6.42 -43.13
N SER A 25 -24.46 5.16 -43.27
CA SER A 25 -24.12 4.09 -42.33
C SER A 25 -22.63 3.79 -42.35
N VAL A 26 -22.00 3.70 -43.53
CA VAL A 26 -20.55 3.50 -43.67
C VAL A 26 -19.78 4.68 -43.09
N VAL A 27 -20.22 5.92 -43.31
CA VAL A 27 -19.62 7.13 -42.73
C VAL A 27 -19.77 7.13 -41.20
N THR A 28 -20.96 6.85 -40.67
CA THR A 28 -21.16 6.75 -39.21
C THR A 28 -20.36 5.60 -38.60
N PHE A 29 -20.23 4.48 -39.29
CA PHE A 29 -19.43 3.33 -38.84
C PHE A 29 -17.93 3.62 -38.92
N THR A 30 -17.47 4.36 -39.93
CA THR A 30 -16.07 4.83 -40.00
C THR A 30 -15.79 5.92 -38.97
N VAL A 31 -16.70 6.86 -38.73
CA VAL A 31 -16.57 7.87 -37.66
C VAL A 31 -16.58 7.21 -36.28
N LEU A 32 -17.47 6.25 -36.04
CA LEU A 32 -17.47 5.43 -34.82
C LEU A 32 -16.16 4.67 -34.67
N ARG A 33 -15.66 4.02 -35.73
CA ARG A 33 -14.39 3.29 -35.71
C ARG A 33 -13.16 4.18 -35.60
N ILE A 34 -13.22 5.42 -36.08
CA ILE A 34 -12.18 6.45 -35.89
C ILE A 34 -12.20 6.96 -34.45
N HIS A 35 -13.37 7.11 -33.83
CA HIS A 35 -13.49 7.40 -32.39
C HIS A 35 -13.21 6.17 -31.49
N GLN A 36 -13.30 4.96 -32.03
CA GLN A 36 -12.92 3.71 -31.36
C GLN A 36 -11.47 3.29 -31.62
N LYS A 37 -10.68 4.08 -32.37
CA LYS A 37 -9.22 3.96 -32.26
C LYS A 37 -8.90 4.33 -30.83
N THR A 38 -8.65 3.31 -30.02
CA THR A 38 -7.91 3.43 -28.77
C THR A 38 -6.74 4.35 -29.08
N GLU A 39 -6.75 5.56 -28.51
CA GLU A 39 -5.58 6.41 -28.54
C GLU A 39 -4.42 5.53 -28.10
N PHE A 40 -3.41 5.41 -28.95
CA PHE A 40 -2.22 4.64 -28.65
C PHE A 40 -1.47 5.45 -27.58
N VAL A 41 -1.87 5.31 -26.32
CA VAL A 41 -1.23 6.02 -25.22
C VAL A 41 0.11 5.34 -25.00
N ASN A 42 1.17 5.99 -25.48
CA ASN A 42 2.53 5.53 -25.27
C ASN A 42 2.94 5.79 -23.81
N PHE A 43 2.76 4.79 -22.95
CA PHE A 43 3.16 4.85 -21.53
C PHE A 43 4.67 4.67 -21.30
N GLY A 44 5.49 4.55 -22.35
CA GLY A 44 6.94 4.35 -22.20
C GLY A 44 7.64 5.46 -21.39
N HIS A 45 7.09 6.67 -21.38
CA HIS A 45 7.61 7.78 -20.56
C HIS A 45 7.44 7.56 -19.04
N LEU A 46 6.56 6.65 -18.62
CA LEU A 46 6.32 6.27 -17.23
C LEU A 46 7.17 5.07 -16.79
N GLU A 47 7.85 4.37 -17.71
CA GLU A 47 8.76 3.29 -17.32
C GLU A 47 9.91 3.83 -16.47
N LEU A 48 10.33 3.08 -15.44
CA LEU A 48 11.39 3.51 -14.52
C LEU A 48 12.80 3.09 -14.95
N PHE A 49 12.96 2.53 -16.16
CA PHE A 49 14.27 2.20 -16.72
C PHE A 49 15.20 3.42 -16.60
N GLU A 50 16.42 3.17 -16.11
CA GLU A 50 17.53 4.14 -16.04
C GLU A 50 17.46 5.23 -14.96
N GLU A 51 16.77 5.04 -13.82
CA GLU A 51 16.94 5.98 -12.69
C GLU A 51 18.38 6.03 -12.14
N ASN A 52 19.24 5.06 -12.49
CA ASN A 52 20.66 5.06 -12.13
C ASN A 52 21.55 4.53 -13.27
N PRO A 53 21.92 5.36 -14.28
CA PRO A 53 22.73 4.94 -15.43
C PRO A 53 24.16 4.48 -15.07
N SER A 54 24.57 4.65 -13.80
CA SER A 54 25.91 4.31 -13.31
C SER A 54 26.12 2.85 -12.90
N SER A 55 25.07 2.04 -12.77
CA SER A 55 25.18 0.66 -12.31
C SER A 55 24.68 -0.31 -13.38
N ASN A 56 25.57 -1.14 -13.92
CA ASN A 56 25.26 -2.21 -14.86
C ASN A 56 24.51 -3.37 -14.18
N ILE A 57 23.54 -3.09 -13.30
CA ILE A 57 22.79 -4.08 -12.51
C ILE A 57 21.56 -4.51 -13.29
N ASN A 58 21.36 -5.82 -13.44
CA ASN A 58 20.22 -6.39 -14.15
C ASN A 58 19.13 -6.82 -13.15
N CYS A 59 18.09 -6.00 -13.00
CA CYS A 59 16.99 -6.28 -12.09
C CYS A 59 16.23 -7.57 -12.44
N THR A 60 16.05 -7.90 -13.73
CA THR A 60 15.38 -9.16 -14.13
C THR A 60 16.09 -10.38 -13.55
N LYS A 61 17.42 -10.40 -13.60
CA LYS A 61 18.23 -11.49 -13.02
C LYS A 61 18.10 -11.57 -11.49
N ILE A 62 18.09 -10.42 -10.81
CA ILE A 62 17.89 -10.37 -9.35
C ILE A 62 16.53 -10.96 -8.97
N LEU A 63 15.47 -10.58 -9.68
CA LEU A 63 14.12 -11.07 -9.44
C LEU A 63 14.00 -12.58 -9.74
N GLN A 64 14.85 -13.13 -10.59
CA GLN A 64 14.97 -14.57 -10.87
C GLN A 64 15.86 -15.33 -9.87
N GLY A 65 16.50 -14.63 -8.93
CA GLY A 65 17.38 -15.26 -7.93
C GLY A 65 18.77 -15.62 -8.46
N ASP A 66 19.24 -14.97 -9.53
CA ASP A 66 20.59 -15.15 -10.09
C ASP A 66 21.65 -14.77 -9.03
N VAL A 67 22.41 -15.77 -8.57
CA VAL A 67 23.38 -15.64 -7.48
C VAL A 67 24.51 -14.67 -7.86
N ASP A 68 24.95 -14.68 -9.12
CA ASP A 68 26.04 -13.84 -9.59
C ASP A 68 25.63 -12.36 -9.61
N GLU A 69 24.41 -12.06 -10.07
CA GLU A 69 23.89 -10.69 -10.10
C GLU A 69 23.60 -10.17 -8.68
N ILE A 70 23.10 -11.03 -7.78
CA ILE A 70 22.91 -10.68 -6.36
C ILE A 70 24.27 -10.38 -5.70
N GLN A 71 25.30 -11.17 -5.97
CA GLN A 71 26.64 -10.93 -5.42
C GLN A 71 27.25 -9.64 -5.98
N LYS A 72 27.03 -9.36 -7.26
CA LYS A 72 27.44 -8.11 -7.91
C LYS A 72 26.78 -6.89 -7.27
N VAL A 73 25.48 -6.94 -6.94
CA VAL A 73 24.80 -5.89 -6.18
C VAL A 73 25.45 -5.64 -4.82
N LYS A 74 25.76 -6.72 -4.09
CA LYS A 74 26.44 -6.61 -2.78
C LYS A 74 27.79 -5.91 -2.91
N LEU A 75 28.57 -6.25 -3.94
CA LEU A 75 29.86 -5.61 -4.21
C LEU A 75 29.71 -4.13 -4.60
N GLU A 76 28.76 -3.80 -5.49
CA GLU A 76 28.50 -2.42 -5.92
C GLU A 76 28.09 -1.52 -4.73
N SER A 77 27.25 -2.06 -3.84
CA SER A 77 26.77 -1.35 -2.64
C SER A 77 27.90 -1.00 -1.65
N LEU A 78 29.03 -1.74 -1.70
CA LEU A 78 30.20 -1.49 -0.87
C LEU A 78 31.14 -0.43 -1.46
N THR A 79 31.02 -0.10 -2.75
CA THR A 79 31.93 0.83 -3.43
C THR A 79 31.87 2.24 -2.85
N VAL A 80 33.01 2.94 -2.85
CA VAL A 80 33.07 4.35 -2.41
C VAL A 80 32.20 5.24 -3.30
N LYS A 81 32.16 4.97 -4.61
CA LYS A 81 31.33 5.68 -5.58
C LYS A 81 29.85 5.60 -5.19
N PHE A 82 29.34 4.40 -4.90
CA PHE A 82 27.95 4.20 -4.51
C PHE A 82 27.62 4.82 -3.13
N LYS A 83 28.54 4.72 -2.16
CA LYS A 83 28.37 5.33 -0.84
C LYS A 83 28.35 6.87 -0.89
N LYS A 84 29.06 7.47 -1.85
CA LYS A 84 29.10 8.93 -2.07
C LYS A 84 28.11 9.43 -3.11
N ARG A 85 27.16 8.60 -3.55
CA ARG A 85 26.14 9.01 -4.53
C ARG A 85 25.36 10.23 -4.01
N THR A 86 24.97 11.10 -4.92
CA THR A 86 24.08 12.22 -4.60
C THR A 86 22.72 11.68 -4.18
N ARG A 87 22.18 12.21 -3.08
CA ARG A 87 20.85 11.90 -2.56
C ARG A 87 20.05 13.18 -2.51
N TRP A 88 18.75 13.09 -2.78
CA TRP A 88 17.89 14.26 -2.59
C TRP A 88 17.63 14.50 -1.11
N THR A 89 17.77 15.77 -0.74
CA THR A 89 17.49 16.29 0.58
C THR A 89 16.03 16.75 0.67
N ASN A 90 15.58 17.08 1.88
CA ASN A 90 14.26 17.68 2.09
C ASN A 90 14.09 18.98 1.28
N TYR A 91 15.14 19.82 1.21
CA TYR A 91 15.13 21.07 0.44
C TYR A 91 15.06 20.86 -1.07
N ASP A 92 15.66 19.79 -1.58
CA ASP A 92 15.52 19.45 -3.01
C ASP A 92 14.05 19.16 -3.35
N TYR A 93 13.34 18.44 -2.48
CA TYR A 93 11.90 18.18 -2.66
C TYR A 93 11.05 19.44 -2.52
N ILE A 94 11.33 20.31 -1.56
CA ILE A 94 10.66 21.62 -1.43
C ILE A 94 10.82 22.42 -2.72
N ASN A 95 12.04 22.48 -3.28
CA ASN A 95 12.30 23.21 -4.52
C ASN A 95 11.62 22.54 -5.73
N MET A 96 11.71 21.22 -5.86
CA MET A 96 11.11 20.50 -7.00
C MET A 96 9.59 20.61 -7.02
N THR A 97 8.95 20.61 -5.85
CA THR A 97 7.48 20.68 -5.72
C THR A 97 6.93 22.10 -5.90
N GLY A 98 7.79 23.12 -6.01
CA GLY A 98 7.40 24.47 -6.46
C GLY A 98 6.84 24.50 -7.88
N ASP A 99 7.16 23.50 -8.72
CA ASP A 99 6.53 23.25 -10.01
C ASP A 99 5.99 21.81 -10.04
N CYS A 100 4.74 21.64 -9.63
CA CYS A 100 4.11 20.32 -9.55
C CYS A 100 4.03 19.59 -10.90
N ALA A 101 3.81 20.30 -12.01
CA ALA A 101 3.75 19.66 -13.33
C ALA A 101 5.12 19.06 -13.69
N SER A 102 6.19 19.80 -13.44
CA SER A 102 7.56 19.32 -13.60
C SER A 102 7.89 18.18 -12.64
N PHE A 103 7.53 18.30 -11.35
CA PHE A 103 7.73 17.25 -10.35
C PHE A 103 7.06 15.92 -10.75
N ILE A 104 5.76 15.96 -11.06
CA ILE A 104 4.97 14.78 -11.47
C ILE A 104 5.60 14.10 -12.68
N LYS A 105 5.94 14.89 -13.72
CA LYS A 105 6.55 14.37 -14.94
C LYS A 105 7.93 13.78 -14.69
N LYS A 106 8.80 14.47 -13.94
CA LYS A 106 10.17 14.04 -13.66
C LYS A 106 10.22 12.81 -12.76
N ARG A 107 9.35 12.76 -11.75
CA ARG A 107 9.23 11.61 -10.84
C ARG A 107 8.41 10.48 -11.43
N LYS A 108 7.76 10.68 -12.59
CA LYS A 108 6.97 9.68 -13.33
C LYS A 108 5.81 9.13 -12.49
N TYR A 109 5.03 10.01 -11.88
CA TYR A 109 3.78 9.63 -11.21
C TYR A 109 2.72 9.24 -12.25
N ILE A 110 1.92 8.22 -11.96
CA ILE A 110 0.81 7.77 -12.79
C ILE A 110 -0.42 8.60 -12.42
N THR A 111 -0.81 9.55 -13.27
CA THR A 111 -1.92 10.48 -12.98
C THR A 111 -3.24 10.13 -13.66
N GLU A 112 -3.29 9.01 -14.37
CA GLU A 112 -4.51 8.49 -15.01
C GLU A 112 -4.77 7.05 -14.54
N PRO A 113 -6.03 6.65 -14.29
CA PRO A 113 -6.33 5.25 -13.95
C PRO A 113 -5.88 4.33 -15.08
N LEU A 114 -5.15 3.26 -14.76
CA LEU A 114 -4.66 2.31 -15.76
C LEU A 114 -5.78 1.40 -16.28
N SER A 115 -6.84 1.16 -15.49
CA SER A 115 -7.97 0.35 -15.93
C SER A 115 -9.29 0.82 -15.31
N LYS A 116 -10.40 0.52 -15.99
CA LYS A 116 -11.75 0.71 -15.43
C LYS A 116 -11.92 -0.08 -14.13
N GLU A 117 -11.32 -1.26 -14.07
CA GLU A 117 -11.39 -2.14 -12.88
C GLU A 117 -10.83 -1.46 -11.63
N GLU A 118 -9.72 -0.73 -11.79
CA GLU A 118 -9.09 0.02 -10.70
C GLU A 118 -9.82 1.33 -10.40
N ALA A 119 -10.31 2.04 -11.44
CA ALA A 119 -11.06 3.28 -11.27
C ALA A 119 -12.34 3.09 -10.43
N GLU A 120 -13.00 1.93 -10.56
CA GLU A 120 -14.23 1.59 -9.83
C GLU A 120 -13.98 0.99 -8.44
N PHE A 121 -12.72 0.80 -8.04
CA PHE A 121 -12.37 0.24 -6.73
C PHE A 121 -11.32 1.11 -5.99
N PRO A 122 -11.69 2.30 -5.50
CA PRO A 122 -10.75 3.19 -4.83
C PRO A 122 -10.26 2.63 -3.49
N ILE A 123 -8.98 2.83 -3.20
CA ILE A 123 -8.30 2.41 -1.97
C ILE A 123 -7.86 3.67 -1.21
N ALA A 124 -7.98 3.64 0.12
CA ALA A 124 -7.45 4.66 1.00
C ALA A 124 -6.17 4.16 1.69
N TYR A 125 -5.20 5.06 1.88
CA TYR A 125 -3.93 4.77 2.54
C TYR A 125 -3.67 5.73 3.70
N SER A 126 -3.30 5.17 4.86
CA SER A 126 -2.73 5.91 5.99
C SER A 126 -1.22 5.68 6.00
N ILE A 127 -0.39 6.70 5.85
CA ILE A 127 1.07 6.57 5.74
C ILE A 127 1.74 7.33 6.89
N VAL A 128 2.24 6.60 7.89
CA VAL A 128 2.88 7.19 9.07
C VAL A 128 4.41 7.27 8.88
N VAL A 129 4.96 8.49 8.89
CA VAL A 129 6.36 8.78 8.56
C VAL A 129 7.00 9.79 9.50
N HIS A 130 8.33 9.80 9.57
CA HIS A 130 9.09 10.75 10.39
C HIS A 130 10.45 11.20 9.82
N HIS A 131 10.92 10.61 8.72
CA HIS A 131 12.19 10.95 8.07
C HIS A 131 12.28 10.31 6.67
N LYS A 132 13.41 10.51 5.97
CA LYS A 132 13.77 9.90 4.67
C LYS A 132 12.77 10.24 3.57
N ILE A 133 12.78 11.51 3.15
CA ILE A 133 11.83 12.03 2.15
C ILE A 133 11.86 11.26 0.81
N GLU A 134 13.04 10.80 0.38
CA GLU A 134 13.16 10.00 -0.85
C GLU A 134 12.45 8.65 -0.73
N MET A 135 12.44 8.03 0.45
CA MET A 135 11.69 6.80 0.71
C MET A 135 10.18 7.06 0.67
N LEU A 136 9.71 8.16 1.28
CA LEU A 136 8.30 8.56 1.22
C LEU A 136 7.86 8.77 -0.23
N ASP A 137 8.64 9.51 -1.03
CA ASP A 137 8.33 9.75 -2.44
C ASP A 137 8.34 8.46 -3.28
N ARG A 138 9.33 7.58 -3.10
CA ARG A 138 9.35 6.27 -3.79
C ARG A 138 8.13 5.42 -3.41
N LEU A 139 7.80 5.35 -2.11
CA LEU A 139 6.63 4.62 -1.63
C LEU A 139 5.35 5.21 -2.22
N LEU A 140 5.14 6.51 -2.07
CA LEU A 140 3.96 7.19 -2.58
C LEU A 140 3.82 6.97 -4.08
N ARG A 141 4.89 7.18 -4.86
CA ARG A 141 4.90 6.92 -6.30
C ARG A 141 4.54 5.48 -6.66
N ALA A 142 5.02 4.50 -5.90
CA ALA A 142 4.76 3.09 -6.17
C ALA A 142 3.30 2.69 -5.91
N VAL A 143 2.61 3.39 -4.99
CA VAL A 143 1.19 3.12 -4.66
C VAL A 143 0.22 4.15 -5.26
N TYR A 144 0.70 5.28 -5.77
CA TYR A 144 -0.11 6.40 -6.22
C TYR A 144 -0.95 6.04 -7.45
N MET A 145 -2.25 6.29 -7.35
CA MET A 145 -3.22 6.29 -8.44
C MET A 145 -4.22 7.43 -8.21
N PRO A 146 -4.70 8.10 -9.27
CA PRO A 146 -5.55 9.29 -9.14
C PRO A 146 -6.92 9.02 -8.50
N GLN A 147 -7.43 7.79 -8.56
CA GLN A 147 -8.72 7.43 -7.95
C GLN A 147 -8.61 7.10 -6.45
N ASN A 148 -7.42 6.81 -5.93
CA ASN A 148 -7.20 6.41 -4.53
C ASN A 148 -7.08 7.64 -3.61
N PHE A 149 -6.94 7.43 -2.30
CA PHE A 149 -6.79 8.52 -1.30
C PHE A 149 -5.60 8.26 -0.38
N TYR A 150 -4.83 9.29 -0.05
CA TYR A 150 -3.58 9.15 0.71
C TYR A 150 -3.51 10.20 1.82
N CYS A 151 -3.55 9.74 3.06
CA CYS A 151 -3.26 10.55 4.23
C CYS A 151 -1.83 10.28 4.71
N ILE A 152 -1.03 11.33 4.83
CA ILE A 152 0.34 11.26 5.33
C ILE A 152 0.37 11.83 6.74
N HIS A 153 0.63 10.99 7.74
CA HIS A 153 0.88 11.45 9.10
C HIS A 153 2.38 11.64 9.31
N VAL A 154 2.81 12.89 9.48
CA VAL A 154 4.20 13.24 9.81
C VAL A 154 4.34 13.37 11.33
N ASP A 155 5.27 12.63 11.94
CA ASP A 155 5.58 12.78 13.37
C ASP A 155 6.01 14.21 13.68
N THR A 156 5.42 14.82 14.71
CA THR A 156 5.72 16.21 15.12
C THR A 156 7.17 16.43 15.59
N LYS A 157 7.92 15.36 15.87
CA LYS A 157 9.36 15.40 16.18
C LYS A 157 10.25 15.37 14.94
N SER A 158 9.69 15.23 13.75
CA SER A 158 10.45 15.28 12.50
C SER A 158 11.05 16.67 12.30
N GLU A 159 12.12 16.77 11.51
CA GLU A 159 12.65 18.07 11.13
C GLU A 159 11.58 18.90 10.39
N ASP A 160 11.51 20.21 10.65
CA ASP A 160 10.58 21.11 9.95
C ASP A 160 10.73 21.04 8.43
N SER A 161 11.97 20.84 7.95
CA SER A 161 12.26 20.66 6.53
C SER A 161 11.61 19.39 5.96
N PHE A 162 11.51 18.31 6.74
CA PHE A 162 10.85 17.07 6.33
C PHE A 162 9.34 17.27 6.22
N LEU A 163 8.72 17.93 7.20
CA LEU A 163 7.29 18.28 7.13
C LEU A 163 7.01 19.18 5.92
N ALA A 164 7.81 20.23 5.70
CA ALA A 164 7.65 21.11 4.55
C ALA A 164 7.79 20.36 3.21
N ALA A 165 8.72 19.42 3.11
CA ALA A 165 8.87 18.59 1.92
C ALA A 165 7.68 17.64 1.70
N ALA A 166 7.17 17.01 2.77
CA ALA A 166 5.97 16.16 2.70
C ALA A 166 4.72 16.94 2.29
N VAL A 167 4.55 18.16 2.82
CA VAL A 167 3.49 19.10 2.40
C VAL A 167 3.66 19.50 0.93
N GLY A 168 4.90 19.80 0.50
CA GLY A 168 5.20 20.10 -0.90
C GLY A 168 4.78 18.97 -1.84
N ILE A 169 5.16 17.73 -1.53
CA ILE A 169 4.76 16.55 -2.33
C ILE A 169 3.24 16.40 -2.35
N ALA A 170 2.58 16.46 -1.18
CA ALA A 170 1.14 16.31 -1.07
C ALA A 170 0.39 17.38 -1.89
N SER A 171 0.87 18.62 -1.89
CA SER A 171 0.24 19.74 -2.61
C SER A 171 0.16 19.55 -4.13
N CYS A 172 0.96 18.65 -4.69
CA CYS A 172 0.93 18.34 -6.12
C CYS A 172 -0.21 17.40 -6.54
N PHE A 173 -0.97 16.84 -5.60
CA PHE A 173 -2.04 15.90 -5.89
C PHE A 173 -3.30 16.24 -5.10
N SER A 174 -4.46 16.22 -5.74
CA SER A 174 -5.73 16.56 -5.08
C SER A 174 -6.22 15.52 -4.07
N ASN A 175 -5.68 14.30 -4.13
CA ASN A 175 -6.06 13.14 -3.33
C ASN A 175 -4.96 12.70 -2.35
N VAL A 176 -3.89 13.50 -2.20
CA VAL A 176 -2.82 13.31 -1.21
C VAL A 176 -2.84 14.50 -0.26
N PHE A 177 -2.81 14.25 1.04
CA PHE A 177 -2.82 15.31 2.04
C PHE A 177 -2.06 14.89 3.30
N VAL A 178 -1.55 15.87 4.04
CA VAL A 178 -1.00 15.65 5.38
C VAL A 178 -2.17 15.64 6.39
N ALA A 179 -2.14 14.72 7.34
CA ALA A 179 -3.19 14.56 8.34
C ALA A 179 -3.47 15.88 9.08
N SER A 180 -4.75 16.14 9.37
CA SER A 180 -5.21 17.36 10.04
C SER A 180 -4.74 17.45 11.50
N GLN A 181 -4.42 16.31 12.12
CA GLN A 181 -3.85 16.19 13.46
C GLN A 181 -2.60 15.32 13.42
N LEU A 182 -1.50 15.87 13.94
CA LEU A 182 -0.19 15.21 13.99
C LEU A 182 0.20 14.90 15.44
N GLU A 183 0.71 13.69 15.65
CA GLU A 183 1.13 13.17 16.95
C GLU A 183 2.66 13.18 17.10
N SER A 184 3.15 13.33 18.32
CA SER A 184 4.53 12.99 18.69
C SER A 184 4.61 11.49 18.97
N VAL A 185 5.03 10.69 17.99
CA VAL A 185 4.92 9.23 18.10
C VAL A 185 6.04 8.65 18.97
N VAL A 186 5.69 8.15 20.16
CA VAL A 186 6.62 7.45 21.05
C VAL A 186 6.53 5.94 20.82
N TYR A 187 7.67 5.28 20.66
CA TYR A 187 7.74 3.83 20.42
C TYR A 187 6.94 3.04 21.46
N ALA A 188 6.16 2.07 20.97
CA ALA A 188 5.25 1.22 21.76
C ALA A 188 4.12 1.94 22.49
N SER A 189 3.91 3.25 22.31
CA SER A 189 2.83 3.99 22.97
C SER A 189 1.58 4.14 22.09
N TRP A 190 0.47 4.55 22.72
CA TRP A 190 -0.79 4.88 22.06
C TRP A 190 -0.68 5.85 20.88
N SER A 191 0.26 6.81 20.93
CA SER A 191 0.49 7.78 19.85
C SER A 191 0.69 7.13 18.47
N ARG A 192 1.21 5.89 18.41
CA ARG A 192 1.32 5.14 17.15
C ARG A 192 -0.06 4.76 16.59
N VAL A 193 -0.98 4.34 17.46
CA VAL A 193 -2.37 4.06 17.10
C VAL A 193 -3.09 5.36 16.72
N GLN A 194 -2.90 6.40 17.54
CA GLN A 194 -3.53 7.71 17.32
C GLN A 194 -3.18 8.31 15.95
N ALA A 195 -1.94 8.14 15.49
CA ALA A 195 -1.53 8.58 14.15
C ALA A 195 -2.38 7.95 13.02
N ASP A 196 -2.70 6.65 13.13
CA ASP A 196 -3.59 5.99 12.16
C ASP A 196 -5.06 6.43 12.35
N LEU A 197 -5.53 6.62 13.59
CA LEU A 197 -6.88 7.11 13.86
C LEU A 197 -7.11 8.52 13.29
N ASN A 198 -6.11 9.39 13.36
CA ASN A 198 -6.17 10.74 12.78
C ASN A 198 -6.35 10.65 11.25
N CYS A 199 -5.57 9.79 10.58
CA CYS A 199 -5.74 9.55 9.15
C CYS A 199 -7.07 8.85 8.80
N MET A 200 -7.52 7.88 9.59
CA MET A 200 -8.84 7.26 9.45
C MET A 200 -9.95 8.32 9.46
N GLN A 201 -9.87 9.24 10.41
CA GLN A 201 -10.88 10.29 10.57
C GLN A 201 -10.95 11.20 9.35
N ASP A 202 -9.81 11.62 8.81
CA ASP A 202 -9.74 12.49 7.64
C ASP A 202 -10.19 11.76 6.36
N LEU A 203 -9.69 10.55 6.12
CA LEU A 203 -10.03 9.74 4.94
C LEU A 203 -11.52 9.40 4.90
N TYR A 204 -12.10 9.06 6.05
CA TYR A 204 -13.53 8.74 6.16
C TYR A 204 -14.42 9.96 5.86
N ARG A 205 -14.03 11.16 6.32
CA ARG A 205 -14.75 12.42 6.04
C ARG A 205 -14.56 12.90 4.60
N MET A 206 -13.37 12.70 4.03
CA MET A 206 -13.01 13.23 2.71
C MET A 206 -13.83 12.60 1.59
N ASN A 207 -14.07 11.28 1.64
CA ASN A 207 -14.73 10.58 0.55
C ASN A 207 -15.51 9.34 1.02
N ALA A 208 -16.67 9.12 0.41
CA ALA A 208 -17.56 7.99 0.72
C ALA A 208 -17.38 6.77 -0.20
N GLY A 209 -16.56 6.88 -1.25
CA GLY A 209 -16.46 5.92 -2.34
C GLY A 209 -15.34 4.87 -2.22
N TRP A 210 -14.32 5.11 -1.39
CA TRP A 210 -13.24 4.13 -1.18
C TRP A 210 -13.70 2.89 -0.42
N LYS A 211 -13.06 1.76 -0.71
CA LYS A 211 -13.53 0.42 -0.29
C LYS A 211 -12.76 -0.12 0.90
N TYR A 212 -11.45 0.03 0.89
CA TYR A 212 -10.56 -0.45 1.94
C TYR A 212 -9.55 0.62 2.31
N LEU A 213 -9.18 0.63 3.59
CA LEU A 213 -8.04 1.34 4.14
C LEU A 213 -6.88 0.36 4.36
N ILE A 214 -5.69 0.76 3.92
CA ILE A 214 -4.43 0.07 4.19
C ILE A 214 -3.50 1.05 4.89
N ASN A 215 -3.00 0.71 6.09
CA ASN A 215 -2.01 1.54 6.75
C ASN A 215 -0.57 1.09 6.40
N LEU A 216 0.34 2.04 6.33
CA LEU A 216 1.73 1.90 5.92
C LEU A 216 2.63 2.72 6.84
N CYS A 217 3.90 2.36 6.91
CA CYS A 217 4.98 3.18 7.46
C CYS A 217 5.99 3.53 6.37
N GLY A 218 6.87 4.50 6.64
CA GLY A 218 7.87 4.97 5.66
C GLY A 218 8.93 3.95 5.21
N MET A 219 8.94 2.74 5.77
CA MET A 219 9.86 1.65 5.41
C MET A 219 9.16 0.47 4.74
N ASP A 220 7.86 0.61 4.45
CA ASP A 220 7.10 -0.36 3.66
C ASP A 220 7.33 -0.15 2.17
N PHE A 221 7.15 -1.21 1.39
CA PHE A 221 7.08 -1.12 -0.06
C PHE A 221 6.05 -2.13 -0.61
N PRO A 222 5.27 -1.79 -1.66
CA PRO A 222 4.35 -2.74 -2.27
C PRO A 222 5.13 -3.90 -2.92
N ILE A 223 4.49 -5.07 -2.95
CA ILE A 223 4.98 -6.27 -3.69
C ILE A 223 3.92 -6.79 -4.67
N LYS A 224 2.94 -5.95 -4.97
CA LYS A 224 1.80 -6.16 -5.87
C LYS A 224 1.49 -4.83 -6.55
N THR A 225 1.05 -4.88 -7.81
CA THR A 225 0.55 -3.68 -8.50
C THR A 225 -0.79 -3.24 -7.92
N ASN A 226 -1.23 -1.99 -8.18
CA ASN A 226 -2.54 -1.53 -7.72
C ASN A 226 -3.69 -2.44 -8.19
N LEU A 227 -3.67 -2.89 -9.46
CA LEU A 227 -4.63 -3.87 -9.98
C LEU A 227 -4.61 -5.20 -9.22
N GLU A 228 -3.44 -5.72 -8.87
CA GLU A 228 -3.31 -6.95 -8.07
C GLU A 228 -3.85 -6.76 -6.64
N ILE A 229 -3.60 -5.59 -6.04
CA ILE A 229 -4.18 -5.22 -4.74
C ILE A 229 -5.70 -5.17 -4.86
N VAL A 230 -6.26 -4.42 -5.82
CA VAL A 230 -7.71 -4.33 -6.09
C VAL A 230 -8.33 -5.72 -6.21
N ARG A 231 -7.73 -6.62 -6.99
CA ARG A 231 -8.25 -7.99 -7.18
C ARG A 231 -8.23 -8.79 -5.89
N LYS A 232 -7.16 -8.70 -5.08
CA LYS A 232 -7.10 -9.36 -3.78
C LYS A 232 -8.15 -8.82 -2.81
N LEU A 233 -8.36 -7.51 -2.77
CA LEU A 233 -9.36 -6.88 -1.91
C LEU A 233 -10.80 -7.24 -2.33
N LYS A 234 -11.07 -7.37 -3.63
CA LYS A 234 -12.37 -7.88 -4.11
C LYS A 234 -12.66 -9.29 -3.61
N LEU A 235 -11.65 -10.16 -3.52
CA LEU A 235 -11.80 -11.52 -3.01
C LEU A 235 -12.11 -11.59 -1.52
N LEU A 236 -11.89 -10.51 -0.75
CA LEU A 236 -12.29 -10.44 0.66
C LEU A 236 -13.80 -10.28 0.84
N MET A 237 -14.55 -9.92 -0.21
CA MET A 237 -16.03 -9.82 -0.17
C MET A 237 -16.60 -8.99 0.99
N GLY A 238 -15.85 -7.99 1.48
CA GLY A 238 -16.24 -7.09 2.57
C GLY A 238 -15.63 -7.45 3.93
N GLU A 239 -14.93 -8.58 4.04
CA GLU A 239 -14.17 -8.95 5.24
C GLU A 239 -12.86 -8.16 5.36
N ASN A 240 -12.42 -7.94 6.59
CA ASN A 240 -11.10 -7.35 6.83
C ASN A 240 -10.02 -8.44 6.77
N ASN A 241 -8.77 -8.04 6.59
CA ASN A 241 -7.64 -8.96 6.64
C ASN A 241 -6.46 -8.35 7.41
N LEU A 242 -6.14 -8.97 8.55
CA LEU A 242 -5.01 -8.62 9.39
C LEU A 242 -4.61 -9.81 10.27
N GLU A 243 -3.42 -9.77 10.83
CA GLU A 243 -2.98 -10.73 11.83
C GLU A 243 -3.86 -10.62 13.08
N THR A 244 -4.44 -11.75 13.51
CA THR A 244 -5.26 -11.85 14.72
C THR A 244 -5.22 -13.27 15.24
N GLU A 245 -4.44 -13.49 16.29
CA GLU A 245 -4.22 -14.79 16.89
C GLU A 245 -4.49 -14.74 18.40
N ARG A 246 -4.75 -15.90 19.00
CA ARG A 246 -4.89 -16.02 20.45
C ARG A 246 -3.72 -15.35 21.18
N MET A 247 -4.04 -14.46 22.13
CA MET A 247 -3.04 -13.72 22.92
C MET A 247 -2.02 -14.64 23.62
N PRO A 248 -0.72 -14.55 23.28
CA PRO A 248 0.32 -15.31 23.96
C PRO A 248 0.44 -14.93 25.44
N SER A 249 0.75 -15.90 26.29
CA SER A 249 0.88 -15.68 27.74
C SER A 249 1.94 -14.64 28.10
N HIS A 250 3.08 -14.65 27.39
CA HIS A 250 4.20 -13.74 27.63
C HIS A 250 3.92 -12.28 27.21
N LYS A 251 2.86 -12.01 26.43
CA LYS A 251 2.45 -10.64 26.07
C LYS A 251 1.45 -10.02 27.06
N LYS A 252 0.95 -10.77 28.06
CA LYS A 252 -0.11 -10.28 28.96
C LYS A 252 0.29 -9.09 29.85
N GLU A 253 1.56 -9.03 30.25
CA GLU A 253 2.08 -7.91 31.07
C GLU A 253 2.02 -6.55 30.35
N ARG A 254 1.87 -6.56 29.02
CA ARG A 254 1.77 -5.33 28.23
C ARG A 254 0.49 -4.54 28.48
N TRP A 255 -0.59 -5.23 28.87
CA TRP A 255 -1.91 -4.60 29.07
C TRP A 255 -2.48 -4.80 30.47
N LYS A 256 -1.87 -5.67 31.29
CA LYS A 256 -2.19 -5.79 32.72
C LYS A 256 -1.61 -4.66 33.56
N LYS A 257 -0.58 -3.97 33.07
CA LYS A 257 0.13 -2.92 33.78
C LYS A 257 -0.10 -1.57 33.11
N HIS A 258 -0.07 -0.52 33.92
CA HIS A 258 -0.13 0.88 33.49
C HIS A 258 1.24 1.35 33.02
N TYR A 259 1.29 2.04 31.88
CA TYR A 259 2.51 2.56 31.27
C TYR A 259 2.41 4.06 31.04
N GLU A 260 3.52 4.75 31.29
CA GLU A 260 3.64 6.19 31.10
C GLU A 260 4.91 6.55 30.34
N VAL A 261 4.88 7.66 29.61
CA VAL A 261 6.06 8.17 28.92
C VAL A 261 6.94 8.93 29.92
N VAL A 262 8.09 8.35 30.25
CA VAL A 262 9.10 8.95 31.11
C VAL A 262 10.37 9.16 30.29
N ASN A 263 10.84 10.41 30.20
CA ASN A 263 12.03 10.78 29.41
C ASN A 263 11.98 10.28 27.95
N GLY A 264 10.81 10.41 27.30
CA GLY A 264 10.61 10.00 25.91
C GLY A 264 10.52 8.49 25.68
N LYS A 265 10.46 7.67 26.74
CA LYS A 265 10.31 6.21 26.66
C LYS A 265 9.10 5.75 27.45
N LEU A 266 8.30 4.88 26.85
CA LEU A 266 7.19 4.24 27.53
C LEU A 266 7.72 3.25 28.59
N THR A 267 7.30 3.44 29.83
CA THR A 267 7.83 2.74 31.00
C THR A 267 6.70 2.16 31.84
N ASN A 268 6.87 0.92 32.29
CA ASN A 268 5.91 0.24 33.18
C ASN A 268 5.94 0.90 34.56
N THR A 269 4.78 1.33 35.06
CA THR A 269 4.66 1.99 36.37
C THR A 269 4.54 1.02 37.54
N GLY A 270 4.39 -0.28 37.28
CA GLY A 270 4.13 -1.33 38.27
C GLY A 270 2.66 -1.45 38.69
N THR A 271 1.86 -0.41 38.44
CA THR A 271 0.42 -0.34 38.78
C THR A 271 -0.39 -1.28 37.90
N ASP A 272 -1.26 -2.08 38.52
CA ASP A 272 -2.20 -2.95 37.81
C ASP A 272 -3.34 -2.15 37.19
N LYS A 273 -3.66 -2.46 35.93
CA LYS A 273 -4.84 -1.93 35.24
C LYS A 273 -6.08 -2.77 35.54
N ILE A 274 -7.23 -2.13 35.49
CA ILE A 274 -8.52 -2.83 35.47
C ILE A 274 -8.64 -3.71 34.22
N HIS A 275 -9.52 -4.71 34.28
CA HIS A 275 -9.84 -5.56 33.13
C HIS A 275 -10.34 -4.74 31.94
N PRO A 276 -10.05 -5.17 30.69
CA PRO A 276 -10.55 -4.48 29.49
C PRO A 276 -12.08 -4.43 29.49
N PRO A 277 -12.68 -3.32 29.05
CA PRO A 277 -14.13 -3.14 29.00
C PRO A 277 -14.75 -3.89 27.79
N LEU A 278 -14.43 -5.17 27.64
CA LEU A 278 -14.87 -6.04 26.56
C LEU A 278 -15.38 -7.38 27.13
N GLU A 279 -16.39 -7.95 26.50
CA GLU A 279 -16.84 -9.32 26.78
C GLU A 279 -15.97 -10.38 26.08
N THR A 280 -15.21 -9.95 25.07
CA THR A 280 -14.36 -10.82 24.25
C THR A 280 -12.90 -10.81 24.74
N PRO A 281 -12.15 -11.91 24.53
CA PRO A 281 -10.72 -11.93 24.81
C PRO A 281 -9.94 -10.93 23.97
N LEU A 282 -8.77 -10.50 24.48
CA LEU A 282 -7.78 -9.81 23.65
C LEU A 282 -7.08 -10.81 22.71
N PHE A 283 -6.73 -10.33 21.51
CA PHE A 283 -5.99 -11.07 20.49
C PHE A 283 -4.67 -10.36 20.18
N SER A 284 -3.64 -11.11 19.83
CA SER A 284 -2.35 -10.56 19.37
C SER A 284 -2.38 -10.40 17.86
N GLY A 285 -1.68 -9.38 17.37
CA GLY A 285 -1.42 -9.22 15.94
C GLY A 285 -0.33 -8.19 15.71
N SER A 286 -0.46 -7.44 14.61
CA SER A 286 0.47 -6.38 14.23
C SER A 286 -0.22 -5.01 14.14
N ALA A 287 0.60 -3.98 14.03
CA ALA A 287 0.13 -2.63 13.75
C ALA A 287 -0.51 -2.47 12.36
N TYR A 288 -0.35 -3.45 11.46
CA TYR A 288 -0.70 -3.31 10.05
C TYR A 288 -1.96 -4.09 9.69
N PHE A 289 -2.85 -3.46 8.93
CA PHE A 289 -4.15 -4.02 8.61
C PHE A 289 -4.63 -3.63 7.22
N VAL A 290 -5.61 -4.40 6.74
CA VAL A 290 -6.44 -4.11 5.57
C VAL A 290 -7.89 -4.17 6.05
N VAL A 291 -8.58 -3.04 6.09
CA VAL A 291 -9.93 -2.94 6.69
C VAL A 291 -10.90 -2.23 5.78
N SER A 292 -12.18 -2.62 5.80
CA SER A 292 -13.23 -1.99 5.01
C SER A 292 -13.53 -0.57 5.48
N ARG A 293 -14.20 0.22 4.63
CA ARG A 293 -14.67 1.56 5.02
C ARG A 293 -15.68 1.50 6.16
N GLU A 294 -16.53 0.48 6.17
CA GLU A 294 -17.54 0.23 7.21
C GLU A 294 -16.87 -0.11 8.54
N TYR A 295 -15.75 -0.83 8.54
CA TYR A 295 -14.94 -1.04 9.75
C TYR A 295 -14.44 0.29 10.31
N VAL A 296 -13.88 1.16 9.46
CA VAL A 296 -13.37 2.48 9.88
C VAL A 296 -14.49 3.33 10.49
N GLU A 297 -15.66 3.37 9.86
CA GLU A 297 -16.85 4.03 10.40
C GLU A 297 -17.20 3.51 11.81
N TYR A 298 -17.28 2.19 11.95
CA TYR A 298 -17.64 1.55 13.20
C TYR A 298 -16.63 1.85 14.30
N VAL A 299 -15.32 1.78 14.01
CA VAL A 299 -14.26 2.13 14.96
C VAL A 299 -14.37 3.59 15.41
N LEU A 300 -14.62 4.51 14.48
CA LEU A 300 -14.71 5.94 14.79
C LEU A 300 -15.97 6.33 15.57
N GLN A 301 -17.07 5.58 15.46
CA GLN A 301 -18.37 5.98 15.99
C GLN A 301 -18.89 5.11 17.15
N ASN A 302 -18.50 3.83 17.23
CA ASN A 302 -19.06 2.91 18.21
C ASN A 302 -18.54 3.18 19.63
N GLN A 303 -19.46 3.43 20.57
CA GLN A 303 -19.11 3.80 21.94
C GLN A 303 -18.33 2.73 22.71
N ASN A 304 -18.56 1.44 22.45
CA ASN A 304 -17.82 0.37 23.12
C ASN A 304 -16.39 0.29 22.61
N ILE A 305 -16.18 0.48 21.30
CA ILE A 305 -14.84 0.58 20.72
C ILE A 305 -14.10 1.81 21.27
N GLN A 306 -14.77 2.95 21.39
CA GLN A 306 -14.20 4.16 21.99
C GLN A 306 -13.77 3.93 23.46
N LYS A 307 -14.60 3.26 24.27
CA LYS A 307 -14.24 2.89 25.65
C LYS A 307 -13.04 1.95 25.71
N PHE A 308 -12.97 0.97 24.80
CA PHE A 308 -11.84 0.05 24.72
C PHE A 308 -10.55 0.75 24.29
N MET A 309 -10.63 1.66 23.32
CA MET A 309 -9.50 2.49 22.90
C MET A 309 -9.00 3.40 24.04
N GLU A 310 -9.92 4.02 24.79
CA GLU A 310 -9.55 4.82 25.97
C GLU A 310 -8.81 3.97 27.01
N TRP A 311 -9.31 2.77 27.30
CA TRP A 311 -8.64 1.82 28.21
C TRP A 311 -7.25 1.39 27.72
N ALA A 312 -7.00 1.41 26.41
CA ALA A 312 -5.75 0.97 25.79
C ALA A 312 -4.67 2.08 25.70
N LYS A 313 -4.96 3.33 26.07
CA LYS A 313 -4.04 4.47 25.88
C LYS A 313 -2.72 4.37 26.66
N ASP A 314 -2.77 3.71 27.79
CA ASP A 314 -1.75 3.59 28.83
C ASP A 314 -1.23 2.14 28.94
N THR A 315 -1.29 1.38 27.85
CA THR A 315 -0.69 0.05 27.72
C THR A 315 0.57 0.07 26.85
N TYR A 316 1.29 -1.04 26.83
CA TYR A 316 2.48 -1.22 25.99
C TYR A 316 2.15 -1.89 24.66
N SER A 317 2.58 -1.28 23.56
CA SER A 317 2.31 -1.68 22.18
C SER A 317 0.82 -1.98 21.92
N PRO A 318 -0.10 -1.03 22.17
CA PRO A 318 -1.52 -1.23 21.86
C PRO A 318 -1.77 -1.53 20.38
N ASP A 319 -0.91 -1.05 19.49
CA ASP A 319 -0.93 -1.36 18.06
C ASP A 319 -0.77 -2.86 17.75
N GLU A 320 -0.14 -3.66 18.62
CA GLU A 320 0.02 -5.11 18.44
C GLU A 320 -1.13 -5.96 19.01
N TYR A 321 -2.21 -5.35 19.51
CA TYR A 321 -3.38 -6.11 19.97
C TYR A 321 -4.73 -5.42 19.71
N LEU A 322 -4.76 -4.10 19.58
CA LEU A 322 -6.01 -3.33 19.44
C LEU A 322 -6.77 -3.75 18.19
N TRP A 323 -6.15 -3.65 17.02
CA TRP A 323 -6.77 -4.00 15.74
C TRP A 323 -7.15 -5.48 15.70
N ALA A 324 -6.23 -6.35 16.13
CA ALA A 324 -6.45 -7.79 16.22
C ALA A 324 -7.62 -8.16 17.13
N THR A 325 -7.84 -7.41 18.21
CA THR A 325 -8.95 -7.62 19.14
C THR A 325 -10.26 -7.10 18.54
N ILE A 326 -10.28 -5.87 18.01
CA ILE A 326 -11.47 -5.28 17.39
C ILE A 326 -11.97 -6.16 16.24
N GLN A 327 -11.05 -6.77 15.48
CA GLN A 327 -11.36 -7.71 14.39
C GLN A 327 -12.15 -8.95 14.84
N ARG A 328 -12.25 -9.24 16.14
CA ARG A 328 -12.94 -10.41 16.69
C ARG A 328 -14.16 -10.05 17.53
N ILE A 329 -14.48 -8.77 17.67
CA ILE A 329 -15.68 -8.32 18.40
C ILE A 329 -16.91 -8.56 17.51
N PRO A 330 -17.96 -9.26 18.00
CA PRO A 330 -19.22 -9.41 17.27
C PRO A 330 -19.77 -8.05 16.82
N GLU A 331 -20.47 -8.03 15.69
CA GLU A 331 -21.05 -6.82 15.07
C GLU A 331 -20.07 -5.85 14.40
N VAL A 332 -18.77 -5.96 14.65
CA VAL A 332 -17.78 -5.18 13.89
C VAL A 332 -17.84 -5.58 12.40
N PRO A 333 -18.01 -4.63 11.46
CA PRO A 333 -18.06 -4.94 10.03
C PRO A 333 -16.80 -5.64 9.55
N GLY A 334 -16.96 -6.76 8.85
CA GLY A 334 -15.85 -7.56 8.33
C GLY A 334 -15.04 -8.31 9.40
N SER A 335 -15.55 -8.42 10.63
CA SER A 335 -14.94 -9.19 11.72
C SER A 335 -14.96 -10.71 11.48
N LEU A 336 -14.06 -11.41 12.17
CA LEU A 336 -14.01 -12.86 12.19
C LEU A 336 -14.56 -13.40 13.52
N SER A 337 -15.01 -14.66 13.51
CA SER A 337 -15.48 -15.34 14.72
C SER A 337 -14.40 -15.41 15.81
N LEU A 338 -14.83 -15.35 17.08
CA LEU A 338 -13.98 -15.51 18.27
C LEU A 338 -13.29 -16.87 18.36
N SER A 339 -13.76 -17.87 17.62
CA SER A 339 -13.16 -19.21 17.61
C SER A 339 -11.73 -19.14 17.09
N HIS A 340 -10.80 -19.80 17.78
CA HIS A 340 -9.40 -19.93 17.38
C HIS A 340 -9.20 -20.54 15.98
N LYS A 341 -10.25 -21.17 15.41
CA LYS A 341 -10.24 -21.66 14.02
C LYS A 341 -10.14 -20.53 12.98
N TYR A 342 -10.44 -19.30 13.38
CA TYR A 342 -10.33 -18.10 12.55
C TYR A 342 -9.08 -17.28 12.91
N ASP A 343 -8.19 -17.82 13.73
CA ASP A 343 -6.89 -17.19 13.96
C ASP A 343 -6.13 -17.11 12.65
N THR A 344 -5.56 -15.93 12.38
CA THR A 344 -4.84 -15.64 11.15
C THR A 344 -3.46 -15.13 11.52
N SER A 345 -2.43 -15.91 11.19
CA SER A 345 -1.04 -15.51 11.45
C SER A 345 -0.56 -14.44 10.46
N ASP A 346 0.61 -13.86 10.73
CA ASP A 346 1.30 -12.93 9.84
C ASP A 346 1.50 -13.49 8.41
N MET A 347 1.82 -14.78 8.30
CA MET A 347 2.02 -15.48 7.03
C MET A 347 0.71 -15.82 6.30
N GLN A 348 -0.42 -15.92 7.02
CA GLN A 348 -1.73 -16.19 6.42
C GLN A 348 -2.47 -14.90 6.03
N ALA A 349 -2.33 -13.84 6.83
CA ALA A 349 -2.81 -12.52 6.47
C ALA A 349 -2.13 -12.01 5.20
N ILE A 350 -2.78 -11.10 4.48
CA ILE A 350 -2.23 -10.46 3.27
C ILE A 350 -1.62 -9.09 3.57
N ALA A 351 -1.85 -8.53 4.76
CA ALA A 351 -1.52 -7.14 5.08
C ALA A 351 -0.03 -6.82 4.90
N ARG A 352 0.85 -7.59 5.54
CA ARG A 352 2.29 -7.34 5.53
C ARG A 352 3.10 -8.63 5.59
N PHE A 353 4.08 -8.77 4.70
CA PHE A 353 5.14 -9.75 4.85
C PHE A 353 6.31 -9.17 5.65
N VAL A 354 6.74 -9.87 6.71
CA VAL A 354 7.88 -9.49 7.57
C VAL A 354 8.71 -10.73 7.89
N LYS A 355 10.04 -10.64 7.72
CA LYS A 355 10.95 -11.68 8.23
C LYS A 355 11.47 -11.31 9.62
N TRP A 356 11.27 -12.21 10.58
CA TRP A 356 11.84 -12.14 11.91
C TRP A 356 13.07 -13.04 12.00
N GLN A 357 14.18 -12.49 12.48
CA GLN A 357 15.48 -13.15 12.54
C GLN A 357 15.44 -14.55 13.16
N TYR A 358 14.63 -14.74 14.20
CA TYR A 358 14.52 -15.99 14.95
C TYR A 358 13.64 -17.06 14.29
N PHE A 359 12.98 -16.75 13.17
CA PHE A 359 12.21 -17.71 12.37
C PHE A 359 12.81 -17.99 10.99
N GLU A 360 13.85 -17.25 10.60
CA GLU A 360 14.54 -17.48 9.34
C GLU A 360 15.26 -18.84 9.33
N GLY A 361 15.24 -19.53 8.19
CA GLY A 361 15.94 -20.80 8.04
C GLY A 361 15.65 -21.54 6.75
N ASP A 362 15.93 -22.84 6.76
CA ASP A 362 15.67 -23.73 5.63
C ASP A 362 14.16 -24.01 5.53
N VAL A 363 13.51 -23.44 4.52
CA VAL A 363 12.06 -23.59 4.30
C VAL A 363 11.67 -25.05 4.09
N SER A 364 12.54 -25.85 3.47
CA SER A 364 12.31 -27.29 3.29
C SER A 364 12.35 -28.08 4.60
N LYS A 365 12.87 -27.46 5.68
CA LYS A 365 12.96 -28.03 7.03
C LYS A 365 12.05 -27.35 8.04
N GLY A 366 11.06 -26.57 7.57
CA GLY A 366 10.00 -26.03 8.42
C GLY A 366 10.17 -24.56 8.82
N ALA A 367 11.18 -23.84 8.31
CA ALA A 367 11.20 -22.39 8.45
C ALA A 367 10.10 -21.74 7.59
N PRO A 368 9.38 -20.71 8.05
CA PRO A 368 8.37 -20.02 7.25
C PRO A 368 8.96 -19.25 6.04
N TYR A 369 10.23 -18.86 6.10
CA TYR A 369 10.90 -18.10 5.05
C TYR A 369 12.44 -18.26 5.10
N PRO A 370 13.13 -18.04 3.96
CA PRO A 370 14.58 -18.16 3.88
C PRO A 370 15.29 -17.04 4.66
N PRO A 371 16.60 -17.21 4.97
CA PRO A 371 17.40 -16.18 5.61
C PRO A 371 17.37 -14.81 4.91
N CYS A 372 17.51 -13.76 5.70
CA CYS A 372 17.61 -12.39 5.21
C CYS A 372 18.86 -12.21 4.34
N SER A 373 18.72 -11.57 3.18
CA SER A 373 19.85 -11.22 2.32
C SER A 373 20.42 -9.82 2.59
N GLY A 374 19.72 -9.01 3.38
CA GLY A 374 20.16 -7.71 3.87
C GLY A 374 20.70 -7.75 5.30
N VAL A 375 20.12 -6.95 6.21
CA VAL A 375 20.56 -6.86 7.62
C VAL A 375 19.38 -6.92 8.59
N HIS A 376 19.61 -7.31 9.84
CA HIS A 376 18.57 -7.28 10.88
C HIS A 376 18.64 -6.00 11.72
N VAL A 377 17.51 -5.33 11.89
CA VAL A 377 17.37 -4.18 12.81
C VAL A 377 16.23 -4.47 13.77
N ARG A 378 16.57 -4.63 15.06
CA ARG A 378 15.62 -5.05 16.12
C ARG A 378 14.88 -6.35 15.75
N SER A 379 15.65 -7.35 15.30
CA SER A 379 15.17 -8.67 14.87
C SER A 379 14.28 -8.71 13.63
N VAL A 380 14.06 -7.59 12.93
CA VAL A 380 13.35 -7.54 11.65
C VAL A 380 14.36 -7.42 10.51
N CYS A 381 14.21 -8.24 9.47
CA CYS A 381 15.00 -8.13 8.25
C CYS A 381 14.70 -6.81 7.52
N VAL A 382 15.75 -6.06 7.21
CA VAL A 382 15.75 -5.03 6.19
C VAL A 382 16.20 -5.70 4.90
N PHE A 383 15.28 -5.85 3.94
CA PHE A 383 15.48 -6.67 2.76
C PHE A 383 16.64 -6.20 1.90
N GLY A 384 17.41 -7.16 1.41
CA GLY A 384 18.39 -6.95 0.33
C GLY A 384 17.85 -7.45 -1.01
N ALA A 385 18.57 -7.17 -2.10
CA ALA A 385 18.19 -7.60 -3.44
C ALA A 385 17.97 -9.12 -3.55
N GLY A 386 18.72 -9.91 -2.77
CA GLY A 386 18.57 -11.37 -2.73
C GLY A 386 17.27 -11.89 -2.10
N ASP A 387 16.52 -11.05 -1.39
CA ASP A 387 15.22 -11.41 -0.82
C ASP A 387 14.09 -11.32 -1.86
N LEU A 388 14.27 -10.55 -2.94
CA LEU A 388 13.20 -10.18 -3.87
C LEU A 388 12.58 -11.37 -4.61
N ASN A 389 13.39 -12.35 -5.03
CA ASN A 389 12.88 -13.52 -5.74
C ASN A 389 11.81 -14.22 -4.89
N TRP A 390 12.11 -14.54 -3.64
CA TRP A 390 11.15 -15.19 -2.75
C TRP A 390 9.98 -14.27 -2.41
N LEU A 391 10.27 -12.98 -2.21
CA LEU A 391 9.26 -11.98 -1.86
C LEU A 391 8.17 -11.79 -2.92
N LEU A 392 8.50 -11.92 -4.21
CA LEU A 392 7.49 -11.81 -5.27
C LEU A 392 6.49 -12.97 -5.30
N HIS A 393 6.82 -14.10 -4.67
CA HIS A 393 5.98 -15.30 -4.66
C HIS A 393 5.01 -15.37 -3.47
N VAL A 394 5.13 -14.48 -2.48
CA VAL A 394 4.16 -14.45 -1.37
C VAL A 394 2.89 -13.72 -1.73
N HIS A 395 1.80 -14.06 -1.03
CA HIS A 395 0.49 -13.49 -1.33
C HIS A 395 0.25 -12.09 -0.76
N HIS A 396 1.14 -11.60 0.11
CA HIS A 396 0.98 -10.31 0.79
C HIS A 396 0.93 -9.14 -0.21
N LEU A 397 0.32 -8.04 0.24
CA LEU A 397 0.19 -6.80 -0.52
C LEU A 397 1.48 -5.98 -0.45
N PHE A 398 2.07 -5.92 0.75
CA PHE A 398 3.25 -5.13 1.06
C PHE A 398 4.24 -5.94 1.90
N ALA A 399 5.48 -5.45 1.97
CA ALA A 399 6.51 -6.03 2.81
C ALA A 399 7.27 -4.98 3.63
N ASN A 400 7.78 -5.40 4.80
CA ASN A 400 8.54 -4.58 5.75
C ASN A 400 9.81 -5.34 6.19
N LYS A 401 11.02 -4.77 6.16
CA LYS A 401 11.38 -3.35 5.93
C LYS A 401 12.28 -3.18 4.71
N PHE A 402 12.23 -2.02 4.08
CA PHE A 402 13.15 -1.58 3.04
C PHE A 402 13.88 -0.31 3.46
N ASP A 403 15.16 -0.20 3.11
CA ASP A 403 15.97 0.99 3.41
C ASP A 403 17.00 1.26 2.31
N THR A 404 16.97 2.45 1.69
CA THR A 404 17.95 2.86 0.67
C THR A 404 19.37 3.00 1.21
N ASP A 405 19.54 3.11 2.53
CA ASP A 405 20.84 3.10 3.19
C ASP A 405 21.44 1.70 3.31
N ILE A 406 20.59 0.67 3.31
CA ILE A 406 21.00 -0.74 3.40
C ILE A 406 21.13 -1.33 2.00
N ASP A 407 20.07 -1.28 1.20
CA ASP A 407 20.07 -1.81 -0.15
C ASP A 407 19.09 -1.02 -1.04
N LEU A 408 19.65 -0.09 -1.83
CA LEU A 408 18.88 0.67 -2.82
C LEU A 408 18.35 -0.21 -3.95
N PHE A 409 19.10 -1.25 -4.32
CA PHE A 409 18.76 -2.09 -5.48
C PHE A 409 17.57 -2.99 -5.18
N ALA A 410 17.37 -3.40 -3.93
CA ALA A 410 16.16 -4.06 -3.48
C ALA A 410 14.90 -3.23 -3.83
N ILE A 411 14.93 -1.94 -3.51
CA ILE A 411 13.81 -1.02 -3.79
C ILE A 411 13.72 -0.72 -5.28
N GLN A 412 14.85 -0.40 -5.93
CA GLN A 412 14.89 -0.04 -7.34
C GLN A 412 14.35 -1.17 -8.22
N CYS A 413 14.81 -2.41 -8.04
CA CYS A 413 14.37 -3.53 -8.86
C CYS A 413 12.91 -3.92 -8.61
N LEU A 414 12.42 -3.76 -7.38
CA LEU A 414 11.01 -3.98 -7.07
C LEU A 414 10.12 -2.89 -7.67
N ASP A 415 10.53 -1.62 -7.61
CA ASP A 415 9.81 -0.47 -8.19
C ASP A 415 9.76 -0.57 -9.73
N GLU A 416 10.89 -0.87 -10.38
CA GLU A 416 10.97 -1.11 -11.83
C GLU A 416 10.06 -2.28 -12.26
N HIS A 417 10.10 -3.39 -11.51
CA HIS A 417 9.25 -4.55 -11.80
C HIS A 417 7.76 -4.23 -11.72
N LEU A 418 7.32 -3.62 -10.61
CA LEU A 418 5.91 -3.31 -10.40
C LEU A 418 5.41 -2.26 -11.39
N ARG A 419 6.24 -1.26 -11.72
CA ARG A 419 5.93 -0.30 -12.77
C ARG A 419 5.73 -0.99 -14.12
N HIS A 420 6.72 -1.77 -14.55
CA HIS A 420 6.67 -2.44 -15.84
C HIS A 420 5.45 -3.36 -15.93
N LYS A 421 5.21 -4.16 -14.89
CA LYS A 421 4.07 -5.08 -14.80
C LYS A 421 2.72 -4.35 -14.86
N ALA A 422 2.61 -3.17 -14.26
CA ALA A 422 1.38 -2.37 -14.29
C ALA A 422 1.12 -1.73 -15.68
N LEU A 423 2.18 -1.33 -16.39
CA LEU A 423 2.06 -0.72 -17.72
C LEU A 423 1.93 -1.77 -18.84
N GLU A 424 2.49 -2.97 -18.65
CA GLU A 424 2.41 -4.07 -19.62
C GLU A 424 0.97 -4.53 -19.84
N THR A 425 0.10 -4.47 -18.81
CA THR A 425 -1.32 -4.80 -18.95
C THR A 425 -2.09 -3.88 -19.90
N LEU A 426 -1.47 -2.78 -20.34
CA LEU A 426 -2.04 -1.81 -21.30
C LEU A 426 -1.52 -2.00 -22.72
N LYS A 427 -0.54 -2.88 -22.93
CA LYS A 427 -0.06 -3.22 -24.27
C LYS A 427 -1.10 -4.14 -24.96
N PRO A 428 -1.42 -3.87 -26.24
CA PRO A 428 -2.50 -4.55 -26.96
C PRO A 428 -2.26 -6.04 -27.22
#